data_AF-J9AFF2-F1
#
_entry.id   AF-J9AFF2-F1
#
_cell.length_a   1.000
_cell.length_b   1.000
_cell.length_c   1.000
_cell.angle_alpha   90.00
_cell.angle_beta   90.00
_cell.angle_gamma   90.00
#
_symmetry.space_group_name_H-M   'P 1'
#
loop_
_entity.id
_entity.type
_entity.pdbx_description
1 polymer ?
#
loop_
_entity_poly.entity_id
_entity_poly.type
_entity_poly.pdbx_seq_one_letter_code
_entity_poly.pdbx_strand_id
1 'polypeptide(L)' 'MHPTPLYHITDEQKDSVYEPAEDTFLLLDALEKDREALGQLEPNVVVEIGSGSGIIRYFVSSYFACQYLP' A
#
# COMPACT_ATOMS: atom_id res chain seq x y z
N MET A 1 -9.99 2.67 -10.57
CA MET A 1 -8.67 2.06 -10.75
C MET A 1 -7.64 3.11 -10.42
N HIS A 2 -7.20 3.09 -9.17
CA HIS A 2 -5.98 3.78 -8.76
C HIS A 2 -4.78 3.08 -9.39
N PRO A 3 -3.80 3.83 -9.91
CA PRO A 3 -2.63 3.22 -10.50
C PRO A 3 -1.84 2.46 -9.44
N THR A 4 -1.37 1.27 -9.79
CA THR A 4 -0.38 0.54 -9.00
C THR A 4 0.84 1.44 -8.78
N PRO A 5 1.29 1.64 -7.52
CA PRO A 5 2.43 2.50 -7.27
C PRO A 5 3.69 1.98 -7.97
N LEU A 6 4.51 2.91 -8.44
CA LEU A 6 5.82 2.56 -8.96
C LEU A 6 6.70 2.07 -7.80
N TYR A 7 7.42 0.98 -8.04
CA TYR A 7 8.40 0.44 -7.12
C TYR A 7 9.71 0.18 -7.86
N HIS A 8 10.82 0.28 -7.13
CA HIS A 8 12.14 -0.07 -7.63
C HIS A 8 12.91 -0.74 -6.50
N ILE A 9 13.38 -1.96 -6.76
CA ILE A 9 14.27 -2.70 -5.87
C ILE A 9 15.64 -2.69 -6.51
N THR A 10 16.62 -2.16 -5.78
CA THR A 10 18.02 -2.15 -6.23
C THR A 10 18.61 -3.56 -6.15
N ASP A 11 19.71 -3.81 -6.88
CA ASP A 11 20.38 -5.12 -6.83
C ASP A 11 20.82 -5.50 -5.42
N GLU A 12 21.25 -4.54 -4.60
CA GLU A 12 21.65 -4.76 -3.19
C GLU A 12 20.46 -5.16 -2.30
N GLN A 13 19.23 -4.80 -2.69
CA GLN A 13 18.02 -5.08 -1.93
C GLN A 13 17.36 -6.40 -2.33
N LYS A 14 17.67 -6.99 -3.48
CA LYS A 14 16.98 -8.18 -4.03
C LYS A 14 16.94 -9.36 -3.07
N ASP A 15 17.98 -9.57 -2.27
CA ASP A 15 18.07 -10.71 -1.35
C ASP A 15 17.35 -10.46 -0.01
N SER A 16 16.93 -9.22 0.27
CA SER A 16 16.39 -8.82 1.58
C SER A 16 15.03 -8.11 1.52
N VAL A 17 14.62 -7.66 0.34
CA VAL A 17 13.35 -6.98 0.08
C VAL A 17 12.53 -7.81 -0.88
N TYR A 18 11.31 -8.13 -0.47
CA TYR A 18 10.36 -8.85 -1.31
C TYR A 18 9.91 -8.00 -2.51
N GLU A 19 10.07 -8.56 -3.72
CA GLU A 19 9.58 -7.96 -4.95
C GLU A 19 8.06 -8.19 -5.10
N PRO A 20 7.26 -7.14 -5.38
CA PRO A 20 5.83 -7.29 -5.63
C PRO A 20 5.53 -8.36 -6.69
N ALA A 21 4.68 -9.30 -6.33
CA ALA A 21 4.20 -10.37 -7.20
C ALA A 21 2.67 -10.48 -7.17
N GLU A 22 2.10 -11.56 -7.69
CA GLU A 22 0.65 -11.74 -7.85
C GLU A 22 -0.12 -11.58 -6.53
N ASP A 23 0.44 -12.07 -5.43
CA ASP A 23 -0.14 -11.95 -4.09
C ASP A 23 -0.25 -10.50 -3.61
N THR A 24 0.76 -9.69 -3.94
CA THR A 24 0.80 -8.26 -3.64
C THR A 24 -0.26 -7.51 -4.43
N PHE A 25 -0.41 -7.82 -5.73
CA PHE A 25 -1.43 -7.19 -6.57
C PHE A 25 -2.84 -7.62 -6.17
N LEU A 26 -3.04 -8.88 -5.78
CA LEU A 26 -4.32 -9.35 -5.25
C LEU A 26 -4.72 -8.60 -3.96
N LEU A 27 -3.75 -8.31 -3.08
CA LEU A 27 -4.00 -7.52 -1.87
C LEU A 27 -4.33 -6.05 -2.21
N LEU A 28 -3.66 -5.46 -3.20
CA LEU A 28 -4.00 -4.12 -3.69
C LEU A 28 -5.44 -4.05 -4.21
N ASP A 29 -5.86 -5.02 -5.02
CA ASP A 29 -7.23 -5.09 -5.56
C ASP A 29 -8.27 -5.23 -4.43
N ALA A 30 -7.98 -6.06 -3.43
CA ALA A 30 -8.85 -6.21 -2.26
C ALA A 30 -8.99 -4.90 -1.46
N LEU A 31 -7.87 -4.22 -1.21
CA LEU A 31 -7.86 -2.92 -0.54
C LEU A 31 -8.57 -1.82 -1.35
N GLU A 32 -8.45 -1.82 -2.68
CA GLU A 32 -9.18 -0.89 -3.54
C GLU A 32 -10.69 -1.13 -3.43
N LYS A 33 -11.11 -2.39 -3.44
CA LYS A 33 -12.52 -2.77 -3.33
C LYS A 33 -13.13 -2.34 -2.00
N ASP A 34 -12.38 -2.41 -0.91
CA ASP A 34 -12.87 -2.09 0.44
C ASP A 34 -12.59 -0.62 0.85
N ARG A 35 -12.12 0.22 -0.08
CA ARG A 35 -11.72 1.62 0.18
C ARG A 35 -12.77 2.44 0.93
N GLU A 36 -14.04 2.37 0.53
CA GLU A 36 -15.10 3.15 1.21
C GLU A 36 -15.29 2.70 2.65
N ALA A 37 -15.33 1.40 2.89
CA ALA A 37 -15.48 0.84 4.23
C ALA A 37 -14.28 1.21 5.12
N LEU A 38 -13.06 1.13 4.58
CA LEU A 38 -11.84 1.53 5.28
C LEU A 38 -11.79 3.04 5.57
N GLY A 39 -12.30 3.87 4.65
CA GLY A 39 -12.42 5.32 4.85
C GLY A 39 -13.39 5.70 5.97
N GLN A 40 -14.52 4.98 6.09
CA GLN A 40 -15.51 5.21 7.15
C GLN A 40 -15.01 4.88 8.55
N LEU A 41 -13.93 4.11 8.69
CA LEU A 41 -13.30 3.82 9.99
C LEU A 41 -12.55 5.01 10.57
N GLU A 42 -12.24 6.03 9.76
CA GLU A 42 -11.41 7.18 10.12
C GLU A 42 -10.14 6.78 10.90
N PRO A 43 -9.29 5.87 10.36
CA PRO A 43 -8.20 5.33 11.12
C PRO A 43 -7.10 6.37 11.34
N ASN A 44 -6.81 6.69 12.61
CA ASN A 44 -5.68 7.55 12.98
C ASN A 44 -4.32 6.86 12.78
N VAL A 45 -4.29 5.52 12.75
CA VAL A 45 -3.07 4.72 12.63
C VAL A 45 -3.33 3.51 11.73
N VAL A 46 -2.43 3.28 10.78
CA VAL A 46 -2.39 2.08 9.94
C VAL A 46 -1.02 1.42 10.08
N VAL A 47 -1.02 0.13 10.42
CA VAL A 47 0.18 -0.69 10.61
C VAL A 47 0.21 -1.80 9.55
N GLU A 48 1.32 -1.91 8.83
CA GLU A 48 1.63 -3.01 7.93
C GLU A 48 2.74 -3.85 8.56
N ILE A 49 2.54 -5.17 8.65
CA ILE A 49 3.54 -6.11 9.16
C ILE A 49 4.17 -6.82 7.97
N GLY A 50 5.50 -6.75 7.86
CA GLY A 50 6.23 -7.36 6.74
C GLY A 50 6.08 -6.55 5.44
N SER A 51 6.48 -5.28 5.46
CA SER A 51 6.19 -4.33 4.38
C SER A 51 6.86 -4.64 3.04
N GLY A 52 7.88 -5.48 3.00
CA GLY A 52 8.61 -5.79 1.75
C GLY A 52 9.03 -4.52 1.02
N SER A 53 8.61 -4.40 -0.24
CA SER A 53 8.81 -3.20 -1.08
C SER A 53 8.11 -1.92 -0.61
N GLY A 54 7.16 -2.01 0.33
CA GLY A 54 6.37 -0.90 0.87
C GLY A 54 5.21 -0.46 -0.03
N ILE A 55 4.93 -1.19 -1.12
CA ILE A 55 3.91 -0.79 -2.11
C ILE A 55 2.50 -0.72 -1.51
N ILE A 56 2.16 -1.64 -0.60
CA ILE A 56 0.85 -1.70 0.05
C ILE A 56 0.66 -0.47 0.93
N ARG A 57 1.61 -0.18 1.84
CA ARG A 57 1.53 1.03 2.66
C ARG A 57 1.45 2.31 1.84
N TYR A 58 2.22 2.42 0.75
CA TYR A 58 2.14 3.58 -0.13
C TYR A 58 0.73 3.72 -0.73
N PHE A 59 0.19 2.64 -1.28
CA PHE A 59 -1.16 2.61 -1.84
C PHE A 59 -2.23 3.00 -0.83
N VAL A 60 -2.21 2.40 0.36
CA VAL A 60 -3.17 2.69 1.43
C VAL A 60 -3.05 4.15 1.91
N SER A 61 -1.83 4.70 1.98
CA SER A 61 -1.63 6.10 2.37
C SER A 61 -2.32 7.08 1.40
N SER A 62 -2.42 6.74 0.11
CA SER A 62 -3.10 7.57 -0.89
C SER A 62 -4.60 7.74 -0.64
N TYR A 63 -5.21 6.83 0.14
CA TYR A 63 -6.62 6.93 0.53
C TYR A 63 -6.88 7.84 1.71
N PHE A 64 -5.91 7.94 2.62
CA PHE A 64 -6.04 8.68 3.87
C PHE A 64 -5.32 10.04 3.84
N ALA A 65 -4.46 10.29 2.85
CA ALA A 65 -3.66 11.53 2.73
C ALA A 65 -4.46 12.80 2.35
N CYS A 66 -5.79 12.82 2.51
CA CYS A 66 -6.61 14.01 2.31
C CYS A 66 -7.44 14.37 3.57
N GLN A 67 -6.87 14.19 4.76
CA GLN A 67 -7.44 14.71 6.02
C GLN A 67 -6.55 15.76 6.72
N TYR A 68 -5.35 16.03 6.19
CA TYR A 68 -4.41 17.00 6.75
C TYR A 68 -3.69 17.78 5.64
N LEU A 69 -4.40 18.71 5.00
CA LEU A 69 -3.78 19.91 4.41
C LEU A 69 -4.16 21.10 5.31
N PRO A 70 -3.20 21.90 5.82
CA PRO A 70 -3.51 23.20 6.41
C PRO A 70 -4.04 24.18 5.35
#